data_AF-A0A1I6IVE7-F1
#
_entry.id   AF-A0A1I6IVE7-F1
#
_cell.length_a   1.000
_cell.length_b   1.000
_cell.length_c   1.000
_cell.angle_alpha   90.00
_cell.angle_beta   90.00
_cell.angle_gamma   90.00
#
_symmetry.space_group_name_H-M   'P 1'
#
loop_
_entity.id
_entity.type
_entity.pdbx_description
1 polymer ?
#
loop_
_entity_poly.entity_id
_entity_poly.type
_entity_poly.pdbx_seq_one_letter_code
_entity_poly.pdbx_strand_id
1 'polypeptide(L)'
;MNTIDHIIIEATDVTAAEAFYATAFGLGDRVRVRRSDAASSGFRGFTVSLVVSQPANVSALFDAALAAGATAVKPVTKSIWGVGGSLRAPDGTTWKIATTSKKDTAPASRDVEAIVVLLGCTDVGAAKRFYTEQGLAVGKSFGAYAEFKMDDSPVRLGLYARKALAKDAGVPIEGSGSHRLVLVGDGGVSVTDPDGFAWESAAVATPAARTSPVE
;
A
#
# COMPACT_ATOMS: atom_id res chain seq x y z
N MET A 1 15.97 3.53 -9.18
CA MET A 1 14.87 3.15 -8.27
C MET A 1 14.86 1.63 -8.23
N ASN A 2 15.23 1.05 -7.09
CA ASN A 2 15.29 -0.39 -6.84
C ASN A 2 14.57 -0.78 -5.54
N THR A 3 14.39 0.13 -4.58
CA THR A 3 13.76 -0.12 -3.28
C THR A 3 12.68 0.91 -2.95
N ILE A 4 11.67 0.49 -2.19
CA ILE A 4 10.73 1.37 -1.50
C ILE A 4 10.88 1.06 0.00
N ASP A 5 11.42 2.01 0.73
CA ASP A 5 11.71 1.88 2.15
C ASP A 5 10.41 1.96 2.96
N HIS A 6 9.52 2.87 2.57
CA HIS A 6 8.21 3.06 3.19
C HIS A 6 7.23 3.73 2.23
N ILE A 7 5.96 3.70 2.61
CA ILE A 7 4.93 4.54 2.01
C ILE A 7 4.51 5.64 2.99
N ILE A 8 4.11 6.77 2.45
CA ILE A 8 3.42 7.82 3.20
C ILE A 8 1.96 7.79 2.79
N ILE A 9 1.07 7.61 3.76
CA ILE A 9 -0.35 7.86 3.60
C ILE A 9 -0.62 9.31 3.99
N GLU A 10 -1.22 10.07 3.08
CA GLU A 10 -1.55 11.46 3.37
C GLU A 10 -2.96 11.58 3.96
N ALA A 11 -3.07 12.22 5.12
CA ALA A 11 -4.32 12.32 5.86
C ALA A 11 -4.60 13.74 6.34
N THR A 12 -5.88 14.06 6.52
CA THR A 12 -6.32 15.32 7.13
C THR A 12 -6.14 15.30 8.65
N ASP A 13 -6.23 14.12 9.27
CA ASP A 13 -5.95 13.90 10.69
C ASP A 13 -4.79 12.92 10.81
N VAL A 14 -3.59 13.46 11.03
CA VAL A 14 -2.36 12.66 11.08
C VAL A 14 -2.36 11.77 12.32
N THR A 15 -2.73 12.31 13.48
CA THR A 15 -2.71 11.58 14.76
C THR A 15 -3.70 10.42 14.74
N ALA A 16 -4.93 10.62 14.22
CA ALA A 16 -5.89 9.54 14.11
C ALA A 16 -5.43 8.44 13.14
N ALA A 17 -4.83 8.82 12.01
CA ALA A 17 -4.31 7.85 11.04
C ALA A 17 -3.11 7.07 11.59
N GLU A 18 -2.16 7.72 12.26
CA GLU A 18 -1.03 7.04 12.93
C GLU A 18 -1.51 6.07 14.01
N ALA A 19 -2.44 6.49 14.86
CA ALA A 19 -3.03 5.64 15.89
C ALA A 19 -3.75 4.42 15.27
N PHE A 20 -4.45 4.60 14.16
CA PHE A 20 -5.05 3.50 13.40
C PHE A 20 -3.97 2.52 12.92
N TYR A 21 -2.95 2.98 12.20
CA TYR A 21 -1.94 2.08 11.62
C TYR A 21 -1.10 1.35 12.68
N ALA A 22 -0.78 2.02 13.79
CA ALA A 22 -0.12 1.39 14.94
C ALA A 22 -0.99 0.29 15.55
N THR A 23 -2.26 0.58 15.81
CA THR A 23 -3.19 -0.36 16.46
C THR A 23 -3.58 -1.52 15.54
N ALA A 24 -3.90 -1.23 14.28
CA ALA A 24 -4.44 -2.18 13.30
C ALA A 24 -3.35 -3.13 12.76
N PHE A 25 -2.16 -2.61 12.44
CA PHE A 25 -1.16 -3.38 11.69
C PHE A 25 0.22 -3.44 12.36
N GLY A 26 0.64 -2.40 13.08
CA GLY A 26 1.94 -2.39 13.76
C GLY A 26 3.13 -2.45 12.80
N LEU A 27 3.07 -1.70 11.69
CA LEU A 27 4.05 -1.82 10.59
C LEU A 27 5.37 -1.08 10.82
N GLY A 28 5.50 -0.34 11.92
CA GLY A 28 6.64 0.52 12.22
C GLY A 28 6.83 1.60 11.15
N ASP A 29 8.07 1.92 10.84
CA ASP A 29 8.43 3.00 9.91
C ASP A 29 8.07 2.73 8.44
N ARG A 30 7.62 1.52 8.09
CA ARG A 30 7.24 1.13 6.72
C ARG A 30 5.97 1.85 6.24
N VAL A 31 5.15 2.36 7.16
CA VAL A 31 3.97 3.19 6.85
C VAL A 31 4.02 4.42 7.73
N ARG A 32 4.19 5.58 7.09
CA ARG A 32 4.19 6.88 7.75
C ARG A 32 2.98 7.67 7.33
N VAL A 33 2.67 8.72 8.09
CA VAL A 33 1.56 9.61 7.79
C VAL A 33 2.06 11.03 7.62
N ARG A 34 1.54 11.74 6.63
CA ARG A 34 1.81 13.16 6.41
C ARG A 34 0.50 13.92 6.28
N ARG A 35 0.47 15.16 6.77
CA ARG A 35 -0.71 16.01 6.61
C ARG A 35 -0.93 16.35 5.14
N SER A 36 -2.16 16.19 4.65
CA SER A 36 -2.61 16.75 3.37
C SER A 36 -4.10 17.07 3.39
N ASP A 37 -4.44 18.27 2.95
CA ASP A 37 -5.82 18.72 2.74
C ASP A 37 -6.26 18.58 1.27
N ALA A 38 -5.42 17.99 0.41
CA ALA A 38 -5.74 17.77 -1.00
C ALA A 38 -7.03 16.94 -1.14
N ALA A 39 -7.98 17.45 -1.91
CA ALA A 39 -9.27 16.80 -2.11
C ALA A 39 -9.09 15.41 -2.73
N SER A 40 -9.83 14.42 -2.22
CA SER A 40 -9.79 13.04 -2.68
C SER A 40 -11.14 12.38 -2.43
N SER A 41 -11.65 11.64 -3.41
CA SER A 41 -12.95 10.95 -3.31
C SER A 41 -12.91 9.57 -3.97
N GLY A 42 -13.80 8.67 -3.53
CA GLY A 42 -13.93 7.33 -4.10
C GLY A 42 -12.66 6.49 -4.03
N PHE A 43 -12.41 5.69 -5.07
CA PHE A 43 -11.20 4.88 -5.21
C PHE A 43 -10.00 5.73 -5.61
N ARG A 44 -9.00 5.78 -4.73
CA ARG A 44 -7.75 6.54 -4.91
C ARG A 44 -6.77 5.90 -5.90
N GLY A 45 -7.19 4.87 -6.63
CA GLY A 45 -6.36 4.27 -7.67
C GLY A 45 -5.27 3.32 -7.18
N PHE A 46 -5.19 2.98 -5.89
CA PHE A 46 -4.22 2.01 -5.40
C PHE A 46 -4.79 1.13 -4.29
N THR A 47 -4.12 0.02 -4.00
CA THR A 47 -4.34 -0.76 -2.78
C THR A 47 -3.02 -1.05 -2.09
N VAL A 48 -3.08 -1.24 -0.77
CA VAL A 48 -1.96 -1.76 0.02
C VAL A 48 -2.34 -3.13 0.55
N SER A 49 -1.55 -4.15 0.20
CA SER A 49 -1.78 -5.53 0.62
C SER A 49 -0.77 -5.95 1.68
N LEU A 50 -1.26 -6.47 2.80
CA LEU A 50 -0.48 -7.17 3.80
C LEU A 50 -0.50 -8.66 3.45
N VAL A 51 0.68 -9.21 3.16
CA VAL A 51 0.86 -10.64 2.91
C VAL A 51 1.29 -11.30 4.22
N VAL A 52 0.58 -12.38 4.56
CA VAL A 52 0.82 -13.15 5.79
C VAL A 52 0.93 -14.64 5.50
N SER A 53 1.56 -15.36 6.42
CA SER A 53 1.91 -16.78 6.25
C SER A 53 0.71 -17.72 6.23
N GLN A 54 -0.39 -17.37 6.91
CA GLN A 54 -1.51 -18.29 7.14
C GLN A 54 -2.88 -17.62 7.36
N PRO A 55 -4.00 -18.35 7.16
CA PRO A 55 -5.35 -17.81 7.32
C PRO A 55 -5.65 -17.18 8.68
N ALA A 56 -5.20 -17.77 9.79
CA ALA A 56 -5.44 -17.23 11.12
C ALA A 56 -4.81 -15.84 11.33
N ASN A 57 -3.69 -15.56 10.66
CA ASN A 57 -3.05 -14.24 10.68
C ASN A 57 -3.84 -13.21 9.87
N VAL A 58 -4.52 -13.66 8.79
CA VAL A 58 -5.46 -12.81 8.04
C VAL A 58 -6.58 -12.35 8.97
N SER A 59 -7.23 -13.29 9.67
CA SER A 59 -8.31 -12.97 10.60
C SER A 59 -7.82 -12.04 11.72
N ALA A 60 -6.66 -12.34 12.34
CA ALA A 60 -6.12 -11.54 13.44
C ALA A 60 -5.87 -10.07 13.06
N LEU A 61 -5.28 -9.82 11.88
CA LEU A 61 -5.07 -8.45 11.39
C LEU A 61 -6.38 -7.78 10.93
N PHE A 62 -7.29 -8.55 10.32
CA PHE A 62 -8.57 -8.02 9.85
C PHE A 62 -9.43 -7.57 11.03
N ASP A 63 -9.54 -8.40 12.07
CA ASP A 63 -10.30 -8.09 13.28
C ASP A 63 -9.68 -6.91 14.03
N ALA A 64 -8.34 -6.84 14.12
CA ALA A 64 -7.65 -5.70 14.72
C ALA A 64 -7.92 -4.39 13.96
N ALA A 65 -7.96 -4.44 12.63
CA ALA A 65 -8.28 -3.28 11.80
C ALA A 65 -9.73 -2.83 11.98
N LEU A 66 -10.69 -3.76 12.03
CA LEU A 66 -12.09 -3.43 12.33
C LEU A 66 -12.25 -2.81 13.72
N ALA A 67 -11.60 -3.38 14.74
CA ALA A 67 -11.59 -2.84 16.09
C ALA A 67 -10.97 -1.44 16.17
N ALA A 68 -10.01 -1.13 15.29
CA ALA A 68 -9.39 0.20 15.16
C ALA A 68 -10.21 1.19 14.31
N GLY A 69 -11.37 0.80 13.78
CA GLY A 69 -12.28 1.68 13.04
C GLY A 69 -12.25 1.52 11.52
N ALA A 70 -11.57 0.50 10.98
CA ALA A 70 -11.72 0.18 9.57
C ALA A 70 -13.14 -0.35 9.26
N THR A 71 -13.56 -0.19 8.01
CA THR A 71 -14.80 -0.80 7.49
C THR A 71 -14.47 -1.96 6.56
N ALA A 72 -15.13 -3.11 6.75
CA ALA A 72 -15.00 -4.23 5.83
C ALA A 72 -15.56 -3.86 4.44
N VAL A 73 -14.75 -4.05 3.40
CA VAL A 73 -15.16 -3.90 1.99
C VAL A 73 -15.50 -5.27 1.40
N LYS A 74 -14.62 -6.25 1.63
CA LYS A 74 -14.84 -7.66 1.33
C LYS A 74 -14.53 -8.47 2.58
N PRO A 75 -15.44 -9.36 3.03
CA PRO A 75 -15.17 -10.21 4.18
C PRO A 75 -13.99 -11.16 3.89
N VAL A 76 -13.34 -11.63 4.95
CA VAL A 76 -12.31 -12.66 4.85
C VAL A 76 -12.96 -13.95 4.32
N THR A 77 -12.53 -14.39 3.14
CA THR A 77 -13.08 -15.57 2.48
C THR A 77 -11.97 -16.44 1.90
N LYS A 78 -12.25 -17.74 1.81
CA LYS A 78 -11.39 -18.68 1.09
C LYS A 78 -11.70 -18.61 -0.41
N SER A 79 -10.65 -18.62 -1.22
CA SER A 79 -10.72 -18.64 -2.68
C SER A 79 -9.74 -19.67 -3.26
N ILE A 80 -9.72 -19.77 -4.59
CA ILE A 80 -8.74 -20.61 -5.28
C ILE A 80 -7.30 -20.13 -5.04
N TRP A 81 -7.10 -18.84 -4.78
CA TRP A 81 -5.80 -18.18 -4.61
C TRP A 81 -5.30 -18.14 -3.16
N GLY A 82 -6.10 -18.61 -2.20
CA GLY A 82 -5.77 -18.59 -0.77
C GLY A 82 -6.91 -18.03 0.07
N VAL A 83 -6.59 -17.30 1.14
CA VAL A 83 -7.57 -16.68 2.06
C VAL A 83 -7.27 -15.18 2.17
N GLY A 84 -8.30 -14.34 2.11
CA GLY A 84 -8.11 -12.90 2.22
C GLY A 84 -9.39 -12.09 2.26
N GLY A 85 -9.25 -10.81 2.58
CA GLY A 85 -10.32 -9.81 2.63
C GLY A 85 -9.80 -8.41 2.30
N SER A 86 -10.72 -7.48 2.11
CA SER A 86 -10.43 -6.06 1.86
C SER A 86 -11.13 -5.20 2.88
N LEU A 87 -10.47 -4.12 3.32
CA LEU A 87 -11.00 -3.16 4.27
C LEU A 87 -10.66 -1.74 3.84
N ARG A 88 -11.40 -0.77 4.37
CA ARG A 88 -11.15 0.65 4.21
C ARG A 88 -10.75 1.26 5.55
N ALA A 89 -9.57 1.86 5.60
CA ALA A 89 -9.08 2.60 6.76
C ALA A 89 -9.92 3.89 6.98
N PRO A 90 -9.93 4.46 8.20
CA PRO A 90 -10.65 5.70 8.50
C PRO A 90 -10.27 6.88 7.61
N ASP A 91 -9.01 6.96 7.17
CA ASP A 91 -8.53 7.99 6.24
C ASP A 91 -9.01 7.79 4.80
N GLY A 92 -9.71 6.69 4.52
CA GLY A 92 -10.29 6.33 3.22
C GLY A 92 -9.44 5.39 2.37
N THR A 93 -8.23 5.01 2.81
CA THR A 93 -7.30 4.12 2.08
C THR A 93 -7.81 2.68 2.04
N THR A 94 -7.66 2.03 0.89
CA THR A 94 -8.09 0.64 0.69
C THR A 94 -6.94 -0.33 0.96
N TRP A 95 -7.16 -1.22 1.91
CA TRP A 95 -6.20 -2.24 2.34
C TRP A 95 -6.72 -3.64 2.03
N LYS A 96 -5.80 -4.55 1.77
CA LYS A 96 -6.06 -5.99 1.64
C LYS A 96 -5.20 -6.74 2.63
N ILE A 97 -5.71 -7.86 3.14
CA ILE A 97 -4.93 -8.80 3.93
C ILE A 97 -5.15 -10.17 3.31
N ALA A 98 -4.06 -10.87 2.97
CA ALA A 98 -4.17 -12.13 2.25
C ALA A 98 -2.99 -13.07 2.53
N THR A 99 -3.27 -14.35 2.35
CA THR A 99 -2.28 -15.43 2.28
C THR A 99 -2.60 -16.32 1.08
N THR A 100 -1.58 -16.93 0.48
CA THR A 100 -1.77 -18.03 -0.49
C THR A 100 -1.98 -19.38 0.19
N SER A 101 -1.62 -19.50 1.47
CA SER A 101 -1.89 -20.69 2.27
C SER A 101 -3.39 -20.90 2.45
N LYS A 102 -3.78 -22.17 2.61
CA LYS A 102 -5.17 -22.59 2.85
C LYS A 102 -5.37 -23.24 4.21
N LYS A 103 -4.32 -23.30 5.03
CA LYS A 103 -4.28 -23.99 6.32
C LYS A 103 -3.39 -23.22 7.29
N ASP A 104 -3.74 -23.31 8.56
CA ASP A 104 -2.90 -22.83 9.66
C ASP A 104 -1.87 -23.90 10.02
N THR A 105 -0.65 -23.45 10.31
CA THR A 105 0.47 -24.33 10.70
C THR A 105 1.10 -23.90 12.03
N ALA A 106 0.72 -22.73 12.55
CA ALA A 106 1.16 -22.18 13.82
C ALA A 106 0.00 -21.42 14.51
N PRO A 107 0.13 -21.04 15.80
CA PRO A 107 -0.80 -20.11 16.43
C PRO A 107 -0.93 -18.80 15.64
N ALA A 108 -2.09 -18.14 15.74
CA ALA A 108 -2.32 -16.86 15.09
C ALA A 108 -1.32 -15.81 15.59
N SER A 109 -0.71 -15.07 14.66
CA SER A 109 0.09 -13.88 14.94
C SER A 109 -0.37 -12.73 14.06
N ARG A 110 0.20 -11.55 14.29
CA ARG A 110 0.00 -10.36 13.46
C ARG A 110 1.22 -10.04 12.59
N ASP A 111 2.08 -11.03 12.37
CA ASP A 111 3.30 -10.87 11.60
C ASP A 111 2.98 -10.71 10.12
N VAL A 112 3.55 -9.66 9.53
CA VAL A 112 3.42 -9.32 8.11
C VAL A 112 4.71 -9.69 7.40
N GLU A 113 4.63 -10.62 6.46
CA GLU A 113 5.78 -11.07 5.68
C GLU A 113 6.18 -10.03 4.63
N ALA A 114 5.20 -9.33 4.05
CA ALA A 114 5.46 -8.32 3.05
C ALA A 114 4.31 -7.31 2.91
N ILE A 115 4.68 -6.10 2.52
CA ILE A 115 3.75 -5.07 2.06
C ILE A 115 3.84 -5.01 0.54
N VAL A 116 2.69 -5.04 -0.14
CA VAL A 116 2.62 -4.91 -1.60
C VAL A 116 1.69 -3.75 -1.95
N VAL A 117 2.22 -2.76 -2.67
CA VAL A 117 1.42 -1.67 -3.25
C VAL A 117 1.10 -2.01 -4.68
N LEU A 118 -0.18 -1.98 -5.04
CA LEU A 118 -0.62 -2.04 -6.43
C LEU A 118 -1.14 -0.69 -6.88
N LEU A 119 -0.54 -0.16 -7.94
CA LEU A 119 -0.98 1.07 -8.61
C LEU A 119 -1.95 0.73 -9.73
N GLY A 120 -3.07 1.45 -9.73
CA GLY A 120 -4.17 1.33 -10.67
C GLY A 120 -3.92 2.19 -11.89
N CYS A 121 -3.39 1.59 -12.95
CA CYS A 121 -2.96 2.32 -14.14
C CYS A 121 -4.08 2.46 -15.17
N THR A 122 -4.09 3.60 -15.84
CA THR A 122 -4.87 3.84 -17.06
C THR A 122 -4.25 3.07 -18.23
N ASP A 123 -2.92 3.08 -18.33
CA ASP A 123 -2.13 2.29 -19.28
C ASP A 123 -0.95 1.61 -18.55
N VAL A 124 -1.10 0.31 -18.30
CA VAL A 124 -0.09 -0.52 -17.62
C VAL A 124 1.21 -0.61 -18.44
N GLY A 125 1.13 -0.56 -19.77
CA GLY A 125 2.30 -0.58 -20.64
C GLY A 125 3.11 0.72 -20.52
N ALA A 126 2.44 1.86 -20.49
CA ALA A 126 3.08 3.17 -20.27
C ALA A 126 3.71 3.27 -18.87
N ALA A 127 2.97 2.91 -17.81
CA ALA A 127 3.49 2.90 -16.45
C ALA A 127 4.68 1.94 -16.30
N LYS A 128 4.60 0.73 -16.89
CA LYS A 128 5.72 -0.23 -16.87
C LYS A 128 6.97 0.34 -17.53
N ARG A 129 6.83 0.97 -18.71
CA ARG A 129 7.97 1.62 -19.40
C ARG A 129 8.60 2.70 -18.52
N PHE A 130 7.77 3.58 -17.94
CA PHE A 130 8.22 4.61 -17.03
C PHE A 130 9.08 4.04 -15.89
N TYR A 131 8.57 3.07 -15.14
CA TYR A 131 9.32 2.50 -14.01
C TYR A 131 10.58 1.74 -14.45
N THR A 132 10.57 1.08 -15.62
CA THR A 132 11.79 0.45 -16.16
C THR A 132 12.85 1.47 -16.59
N GLU A 133 12.45 2.62 -17.13
CA GLU A 133 13.37 3.72 -17.46
C GLU A 133 13.99 4.34 -16.20
N GLN A 134 13.29 4.26 -15.06
CA GLN A 134 13.81 4.63 -13.74
C GLN A 134 14.68 3.54 -13.07
N GLY A 135 14.88 2.40 -13.74
CA GLY A 135 15.77 1.32 -13.33
C GLY A 135 15.09 0.10 -12.70
N LEU A 136 13.77 0.10 -12.49
CA LEU A 136 13.08 -1.06 -11.91
C LEU A 136 13.05 -2.23 -12.91
N ALA A 137 13.60 -3.37 -12.51
CA ALA A 137 13.53 -4.59 -13.30
C ALA A 137 12.14 -5.24 -13.21
N VAL A 138 11.55 -5.60 -14.36
CA VAL A 138 10.28 -6.33 -14.39
C VAL A 138 10.47 -7.75 -13.85
N GLY A 139 9.62 -8.15 -12.92
CA GLY A 139 9.46 -9.52 -12.44
C GLY A 139 8.45 -10.26 -13.32
N LYS A 140 7.22 -10.42 -12.83
CA LYS A 140 6.13 -11.04 -13.60
C LYS A 140 5.34 -9.97 -14.36
N SER A 141 4.88 -10.29 -15.57
CA SER A 141 3.96 -9.44 -16.32
C SER A 141 3.05 -10.30 -17.18
N PHE A 142 1.74 -10.16 -17.00
CA PHE A 142 0.73 -10.94 -17.72
C PHE A 142 -0.60 -10.18 -17.76
N GLY A 143 -1.25 -10.19 -18.93
CA GLY A 143 -2.52 -9.50 -19.13
C GLY A 143 -2.48 -8.04 -18.65
N ALA A 144 -3.35 -7.72 -17.70
CA ALA A 144 -3.48 -6.39 -17.12
C ALA A 144 -2.55 -6.11 -15.92
N TYR A 145 -1.65 -7.04 -15.57
CA TYR A 145 -0.82 -6.98 -14.37
C TYR A 145 0.69 -6.98 -14.69
N ALA A 146 1.47 -6.25 -13.89
CA ALA A 146 2.92 -6.38 -13.83
C ALA A 146 3.42 -6.20 -12.39
N GLU A 147 4.52 -6.83 -12.03
CA GLU A 147 5.25 -6.58 -10.79
C GLU A 147 6.73 -6.40 -11.08
N PHE A 148 7.42 -5.67 -10.20
CA PHE A 148 8.85 -5.44 -10.30
C PHE A 148 9.62 -6.38 -9.36
N LYS A 149 10.86 -6.69 -9.71
CA LYS A 149 11.78 -7.42 -8.84
C LYS A 149 12.24 -6.48 -7.73
N MET A 150 11.88 -6.82 -6.49
CA MET A 150 12.07 -5.98 -5.32
C MET A 150 12.31 -6.86 -4.09
N ASP A 151 13.18 -7.87 -4.23
CA ASP A 151 13.30 -8.98 -3.27
C ASP A 151 13.83 -8.50 -1.90
N ASP A 152 14.70 -7.48 -1.88
CA ASP A 152 15.23 -6.87 -0.66
C ASP A 152 14.45 -5.61 -0.22
N SER A 153 13.37 -5.27 -0.91
CA SER A 153 12.61 -4.05 -0.65
C SER A 153 11.58 -4.23 0.48
N PRO A 154 11.54 -3.35 1.48
CA PRO A 154 10.51 -3.38 2.54
C PRO A 154 9.07 -3.32 2.01
N VAL A 155 8.87 -2.62 0.89
CA VAL A 155 7.60 -2.53 0.17
C VAL A 155 7.80 -2.96 -1.27
N ARG A 156 6.96 -3.88 -1.76
CA ARG A 156 6.96 -4.33 -3.15
C ARG A 156 5.96 -3.55 -3.99
N LEU A 157 6.28 -3.34 -5.26
CA LEU A 157 5.46 -2.59 -6.20
C LEU A 157 4.93 -3.48 -7.33
N GLY A 158 3.65 -3.31 -7.64
CA GLY A 158 3.04 -3.81 -8.86
C GLY A 158 2.10 -2.79 -9.51
N LEU A 159 1.79 -3.06 -10.76
CA LEU A 159 0.89 -2.32 -11.62
C LEU A 159 -0.29 -3.20 -11.98
N TYR A 160 -1.48 -2.63 -11.95
CA TYR A 160 -2.69 -3.32 -12.38
C TYR A 160 -3.62 -2.34 -13.08
N ALA A 161 -4.29 -2.75 -14.17
CA ALA A 161 -5.30 -1.91 -14.79
C ALA A 161 -6.32 -1.43 -13.76
N ARG A 162 -6.56 -0.12 -13.69
CA ARG A 162 -7.38 0.54 -12.67
C ARG A 162 -8.74 -0.15 -12.43
N LYS A 163 -9.43 -0.51 -13.52
CA LYS A 163 -10.71 -1.22 -13.46
C LYS A 163 -10.61 -2.60 -12.80
N ALA A 164 -9.55 -3.34 -13.13
CA ALA A 164 -9.34 -4.67 -12.57
C ALA A 164 -8.95 -4.57 -11.09
N LEU A 165 -8.11 -3.59 -10.73
CA LEU A 165 -7.72 -3.34 -9.34
C LEU A 165 -8.92 -2.94 -8.47
N ALA A 166 -9.80 -2.04 -8.93
CA ALA A 166 -11.01 -1.66 -8.20
C ALA A 166 -11.94 -2.87 -7.96
N LYS A 167 -12.15 -3.69 -9.01
CA LYS A 167 -12.94 -4.93 -8.93
C LYS A 167 -12.34 -5.93 -7.94
N ASP A 168 -11.02 -6.12 -7.99
CA ASP A 168 -10.28 -6.98 -7.07
C ASP A 168 -10.37 -6.48 -5.62
N ALA A 169 -10.27 -5.18 -5.40
CA ALA A 169 -10.43 -4.55 -4.09
C ALA A 169 -11.87 -4.63 -3.56
N GLY A 170 -12.87 -4.66 -4.45
CA GLY A 170 -14.29 -4.64 -4.08
C GLY A 170 -14.88 -3.25 -3.93
N VAL A 171 -14.28 -2.25 -4.59
CA VAL A 171 -14.73 -0.86 -4.54
C VAL A 171 -15.23 -0.42 -5.91
N PRO A 172 -16.14 0.58 -5.96
CA PRO A 172 -16.45 1.27 -7.22
C PRO A 172 -15.17 1.82 -7.86
N ILE A 173 -15.11 1.84 -9.20
CA ILE A 173 -13.92 2.33 -9.92
C ILE A 173 -13.81 3.86 -9.84
N GLU A 174 -14.94 4.51 -9.60
CA GLU A 174 -15.12 5.94 -9.48
C GLU A 174 -14.29 6.50 -8.33
N GLY A 175 -13.65 7.63 -8.59
CA GLY A 175 -12.82 8.36 -7.64
C GLY A 175 -12.02 9.43 -8.37
N SER A 176 -11.69 10.50 -7.67
CA SER A 176 -11.00 11.65 -8.25
C SER A 176 -10.20 12.40 -7.18
N GLY A 177 -9.31 13.28 -7.66
CA GLY A 177 -8.43 14.07 -6.80
C GLY A 177 -7.17 13.33 -6.42
N SER A 178 -6.55 13.73 -5.31
CA SER A 178 -5.28 13.20 -4.85
C SER A 178 -5.35 11.72 -4.51
N HIS A 179 -4.31 10.98 -4.90
CA HIS A 179 -4.07 9.61 -4.46
C HIS A 179 -3.81 9.52 -2.96
N ARG A 180 -3.31 10.60 -2.32
CA ARG A 180 -2.91 10.60 -0.91
C ARG A 180 -1.97 9.44 -0.55
N LEU A 181 -1.11 9.10 -1.50
CA LEU A 181 -0.06 8.09 -1.39
C LEU A 181 1.23 8.68 -1.95
N VAL A 182 2.32 8.50 -1.22
CA VAL A 182 3.67 8.72 -1.72
C VAL A 182 4.49 7.46 -1.49
N LEU A 183 5.20 7.03 -2.53
CA LEU A 183 6.22 5.99 -2.43
C LEU A 183 7.55 6.63 -2.06
N VAL A 184 8.25 6.12 -1.05
CA VAL A 184 9.54 6.66 -0.63
C VAL A 184 10.60 5.58 -0.70
N GLY A 185 11.66 5.85 -1.43
CA GLY A 185 12.74 4.87 -1.62
C GLY A 185 13.96 5.47 -2.29
N ASP A 186 14.80 4.59 -2.82
CA ASP A 186 15.99 5.02 -3.55
C ASP A 186 15.61 5.65 -4.91
N GLY A 187 16.39 6.64 -5.30
CA GLY A 187 16.08 7.47 -6.46
C GLY A 187 16.69 8.83 -6.26
N GLY A 188 17.52 9.26 -7.21
CA GLY A 188 18.24 10.54 -7.08
C GLY A 188 17.32 11.77 -7.15
N VAL A 189 16.12 11.62 -7.71
CA VAL A 189 15.17 12.72 -7.95
C VAL A 189 13.75 12.22 -7.71
N SER A 190 12.91 13.07 -7.08
CA SER A 190 11.48 12.81 -6.95
C SER A 190 10.80 12.84 -8.33
N VAL A 191 9.92 11.88 -8.60
CA VAL A 191 9.22 11.77 -9.88
C VAL A 191 7.73 11.55 -9.65
N THR A 192 6.94 11.85 -10.69
CA THR A 192 5.53 11.51 -10.75
C THR A 192 5.30 10.58 -11.93
N ASP A 193 4.61 9.47 -11.71
CA ASP A 193 4.32 8.50 -12.76
C ASP A 193 3.21 8.99 -13.71
N PRO A 194 2.96 8.30 -14.84
CA PRO A 194 1.95 8.70 -15.82
C PRO A 194 0.51 8.79 -15.29
N ASP A 195 0.21 8.13 -14.17
CA ASP A 195 -1.10 8.13 -13.53
C ASP A 195 -1.18 9.11 -12.35
N GLY A 196 -0.09 9.81 -12.01
CA GLY A 196 -0.06 10.85 -10.98
C GLY A 196 0.46 10.39 -9.62
N PHE A 197 1.00 9.17 -9.49
CA PHE A 197 1.58 8.70 -8.23
C PHE A 197 2.95 9.33 -7.99
N ALA A 198 3.13 9.89 -6.80
CA ALA A 198 4.38 10.53 -6.40
C ALA A 198 5.38 9.51 -5.83
N TRP A 199 6.63 9.61 -6.28
CA TRP A 199 7.77 8.94 -5.70
C TRP A 199 8.75 9.99 -5.17
N GLU A 200 9.06 9.95 -3.88
CA GLU A 200 10.03 10.83 -3.24
C GLU A 200 11.33 10.07 -2.93
N SER A 201 12.46 10.77 -3.08
CA SER A 201 13.76 10.23 -2.64
C SER A 201 13.82 10.15 -1.12
N ALA A 202 14.35 9.05 -0.57
CA ALA A 202 14.61 8.90 0.86
C ALA A 202 15.46 10.04 1.46
N ALA A 203 16.34 10.66 0.65
CA ALA A 203 17.15 11.80 1.06
C ALA A 203 16.35 13.10 1.26
N VAL A 204 15.20 13.24 0.58
CA VAL A 204 14.31 14.43 0.64
C VAL A 204 13.20 14.24 1.68
N ALA A 205 12.80 13.00 1.97
CA ALA A 205 11.70 12.67 2.87
C ALA A 205 12.07 12.70 4.38
N THR A 206 13.30 13.06 4.75
CA THR A 206 13.71 13.22 6.15
C THR A 206 13.29 14.61 6.66
N PRO A 207 12.51 14.73 7.76
CA PRO A 207 12.24 16.03 8.35
C PRO A 207 13.56 16.64 8.81
N ALA A 208 13.82 17.90 8.46
CA ALA A 208 14.93 18.65 9.03
C ALA A 208 14.90 18.50 10.56
N ALA A 209 15.98 18.01 11.14
CA ALA A 209 16.08 17.81 12.58
C ALA A 209 15.72 19.13 13.29
N ARG A 210 14.78 19.06 14.24
CA ARG A 210 14.49 20.17 15.15
C ARG A 210 15.78 20.50 15.90
N THR A 211 16.46 21.56 15.49
CA THR A 211 17.50 22.20 16.28
C THR A 211 16.83 22.78 17.52
N SER A 212 17.01 22.10 18.66
CA SER A 212 16.74 22.72 19.95
C SER A 212 17.86 23.72 20.20
N PRO A 213 17.58 25.01 20.50
CA PRO A 213 18.60 25.88 21.05
C PRO A 213 18.92 25.39 22.46
N VAL A 214 20.21 25.21 22.72
CA VAL A 214 20.77 25.10 24.06
C VAL A 214 20.99 26.52 24.58
N GLU A 215 20.66 26.70 25.87
CA GLU A 215 20.76 27.88 26.74
C GLU A 215 19.68 28.97 26.64
#